data_AF-A0A5C6J1S7-F1
#
_entry.id   AF-A0A5C6J1S7-F1
#
_cell.length_a   1.000
_cell.length_b   1.000
_cell.length_c   1.000
_cell.angle_alpha   90.00
_cell.angle_beta   90.00
_cell.angle_gamma   90.00
#
_symmetry.space_group_name_H-M   'P 1'
#
loop_
_entity.id
_entity.type
_entity.pdbx_description
1 polymer ?
#
loop_
_entity_poly.entity_id
_entity_poly.type
_entity_poly.pdbx_seq_one_letter_code
_entity_poly.pdbx_strand_id
1 'polypeptide(L)'
;MVSFEGISGTGKSHLTRLIAPRLDAPLLVKEFSSRHTRADLGSRIISALAAAADGDRFLRSGYPASETLLLLAVQLHTWETIRAPLHTGRTVLEGRSLHSVVVYQAAALHPATTPRPSSRPGP
;
A
#
# COMPACT_ATOMS: atom_id res chain seq x y z
N MET A 1 7.29 -14.36 -7.25
CA MET A 1 6.87 -13.34 -6.28
C MET A 1 5.39 -13.52 -6.01
N VAL A 2 4.94 -13.36 -4.75
CA VAL A 2 3.54 -13.45 -4.35
C VAL A 2 3.15 -12.16 -3.64
N SER A 3 2.10 -11.48 -4.13
CA SER A 3 1.54 -10.30 -3.46
C SER A 3 0.23 -10.65 -2.77
N PHE A 4 0.05 -10.14 -1.55
CA PHE A 4 -1.21 -10.16 -0.81
C PHE A 4 -1.89 -8.79 -0.93
N GLU A 5 -2.96 -8.74 -1.72
CA GLU A 5 -3.77 -7.53 -1.95
C GLU A 5 -5.09 -7.56 -1.18
N GLY A 6 -5.65 -6.38 -0.94
CA GLY A 6 -6.98 -6.23 -0.34
C GLY A 6 -7.05 -5.11 0.69
N ILE A 7 -8.26 -4.70 1.04
CA ILE A 7 -8.50 -3.57 1.97
C ILE A 7 -7.94 -3.85 3.37
N SER A 8 -7.71 -2.79 4.15
CA SER A 8 -7.29 -2.91 5.55
C SER A 8 -8.27 -3.77 6.36
N GLY A 9 -7.74 -4.65 7.23
CA GLY A 9 -8.55 -5.53 8.08
C GLY A 9 -8.85 -6.93 7.53
N THR A 10 -8.50 -7.26 6.28
CA THR A 10 -8.82 -8.57 5.67
C THR A 10 -7.91 -9.74 6.08
N GLY A 11 -7.10 -9.61 7.14
CA GLY A 11 -6.25 -10.71 7.63
C GLY A 11 -5.00 -11.05 6.79
N LYS A 12 -4.66 -10.24 5.77
CA LYS A 12 -3.46 -10.46 4.91
C LYS A 12 -2.18 -10.70 5.71
N SER A 13 -1.90 -9.85 6.70
CA SER A 13 -0.70 -9.98 7.54
C SER A 13 -0.69 -11.26 8.35
N HIS A 14 -1.86 -11.79 8.74
CA HIS A 14 -1.98 -13.09 9.38
C HIS A 14 -1.66 -14.23 8.40
N LEU A 15 -2.24 -14.19 7.19
CA LEU A 15 -1.95 -15.17 6.13
C LEU A 15 -0.46 -15.19 5.75
N THR A 16 0.17 -14.01 5.60
CA THR A 16 1.62 -13.92 5.33
C THR A 16 2.44 -14.57 6.44
N ARG A 17 2.09 -14.35 7.72
CA ARG A 17 2.77 -15.00 8.86
C ARG A 17 2.54 -16.50 8.89
N LEU A 18 1.38 -16.96 8.42
CA LEU A 18 1.03 -18.38 8.38
C LEU A 18 1.78 -19.13 7.27
N ILE A 19 1.99 -18.51 6.10
CA ILE A 19 2.66 -19.15 4.96
C ILE A 19 4.19 -19.00 4.98
N ALA A 20 4.73 -17.91 5.55
CA ALA A 20 6.17 -17.65 5.52
C ALA A 20 7.03 -18.80 6.08
N PRO A 21 6.68 -19.48 7.20
CA PRO A 21 7.45 -20.61 7.71
C PRO A 21 7.40 -21.87 6.83
N ARG A 22 6.47 -21.94 5.87
CA ARG A 22 6.30 -23.08 4.94
C ARG A 22 7.11 -22.93 3.66
N LEU A 23 7.82 -21.81 3.51
CA LEU A 23 8.63 -21.49 2.34
C LEU A 23 10.09 -21.53 2.73
N ASP A 24 10.95 -21.88 1.78
CA ASP A 24 12.40 -21.84 1.99
C ASP A 24 12.89 -20.39 2.04
N ALA A 25 13.25 -19.94 3.24
CA ALA A 25 13.82 -18.64 3.57
C ALA A 25 13.22 -17.44 2.78
N PRO A 26 11.89 -17.22 2.76
CA PRO A 26 11.29 -16.18 1.93
C PRO A 26 11.77 -14.79 2.33
N LEU A 27 11.86 -13.87 1.36
CA LEU A 27 12.05 -12.46 1.63
C LEU A 27 10.70 -11.80 1.88
N LEU A 28 10.53 -11.18 3.05
CA LEU A 28 9.31 -10.45 3.40
C LEU A 28 9.45 -8.96 3.08
N VAL A 29 8.61 -8.47 2.18
CA VAL A 29 8.48 -7.04 1.85
C VAL A 29 7.26 -6.50 2.58
N LYS A 30 7.50 -5.59 3.54
CA LYS A 30 6.43 -4.97 4.33
C LYS A 30 5.62 -3.96 3.50
N GLU A 31 4.31 -3.93 3.73
CA GLU A 31 3.38 -2.95 3.15
C GLU A 31 3.76 -1.52 3.55
N PHE A 32 3.48 -0.55 2.68
CA PHE A 32 3.80 0.87 2.87
C PHE A 32 3.33 1.43 4.23
N SER A 33 2.11 1.09 4.66
CA SER A 33 1.51 1.50 5.94
C SER A 33 2.23 0.94 7.18
N SER A 34 3.13 -0.03 6.99
CA SER A 34 3.92 -0.66 8.04
C SER A 34 5.43 -0.39 7.90
N ARG A 35 5.84 0.45 6.94
CA ARG A 35 7.25 0.76 6.66
C ARG A 35 7.90 1.76 7.62
N HIS A 36 7.14 2.36 8.54
CA HIS A 36 7.64 3.35 9.51
C HIS A 36 8.85 2.89 10.35
N THR A 37 9.16 1.59 10.40
CA THR A 37 10.28 1.03 11.16
C THR A 37 11.54 0.74 10.32
N ARG A 38 11.57 1.02 9.01
CA ARG A 38 12.78 0.87 8.17
C ARG A 38 13.36 2.25 7.87
N ALA A 39 14.69 2.36 7.88
CA ALA A 39 15.41 3.57 7.46
C ALA A 39 15.75 3.52 5.96
N ASP A 40 14.75 3.23 5.10
CA ASP A 40 14.92 3.23 3.64
C ASP A 40 14.21 4.42 2.97
N LEU A 41 14.52 4.66 1.69
CA LEU A 41 13.94 5.76 0.90
C LEU A 41 12.40 5.70 0.90
N GLY A 42 11.85 4.49 0.77
CA GLY A 42 10.41 4.27 0.76
C GLY A 42 9.74 4.72 2.05
N SER A 43 10.30 4.35 3.21
CA SER A 43 9.81 4.77 4.52
C SER A 43 9.87 6.28 4.71
N ARG A 44 10.94 6.95 4.24
CA ARG A 44 11.07 8.40 4.30
C ARG A 44 9.99 9.11 3.47
N ILE A 45 9.74 8.64 2.24
CA ILE A 45 8.70 9.19 1.37
C ILE A 45 7.31 9.01 1.99
N ILE A 46 6.98 7.80 2.45
CA ILE A 46 5.68 7.52 3.09
C ILE A 46 5.48 8.38 4.34
N SER A 47 6.52 8.54 5.16
CA SER A 47 6.43 9.35 6.38
C SER A 47 6.24 10.84 6.05
N ALA A 48 6.91 11.35 5.01
CA ALA A 48 6.72 12.73 4.54
C ALA A 48 5.31 12.95 3.99
N LEU A 49 4.78 12.01 3.20
CA LEU A 49 3.40 12.07 2.70
C LEU A 49 2.38 12.04 3.85
N ALA A 50 2.59 11.18 4.85
CA ALA A 50 1.69 11.11 6.01
C ALA A 50 1.74 12.41 6.83
N ALA A 51 2.93 12.99 7.02
CA ALA A 51 3.07 14.27 7.71
C ALA A 51 2.40 15.43 6.94
N ALA A 52 2.52 15.45 5.62
CA ALA A 52 1.85 16.43 4.77
C ALA A 52 0.31 16.28 4.74
N ALA A 53 -0.20 15.11 5.13
CA ALA A 53 -1.62 14.81 5.22
C ALA A 53 -2.16 14.84 6.66
N ASP A 54 -1.51 15.58 7.58
CA ASP A 54 -1.89 15.66 9.01
C ASP A 54 -2.03 14.29 9.70
N GLY A 55 -1.19 13.33 9.31
CA GLY A 55 -1.19 11.97 9.84
C GLY A 55 -2.25 11.05 9.21
N ASP A 56 -2.95 11.49 8.16
CA ASP A 56 -3.91 10.64 7.45
C ASP A 56 -3.19 9.44 6.79
N ARG A 57 -3.58 8.24 7.23
CA ARG A 57 -3.05 6.97 6.70
C ARG A 57 -3.43 6.70 5.24
N PHE A 58 -4.43 7.40 4.71
CA PHE A 58 -4.79 7.35 3.31
C PHE A 58 -4.02 8.37 2.46
N LEU A 59 -3.10 9.14 3.07
CA LEU A 59 -2.19 10.05 2.40
C LEU A 59 -2.91 11.15 1.58
N ARG A 60 -4.10 11.57 2.02
CA ARG A 60 -4.93 12.58 1.34
C ARG A 60 -4.49 13.98 1.73
N SER A 61 -3.32 14.41 1.25
CA SER A 61 -2.78 15.76 1.48
C SER A 61 -3.35 16.83 0.54
N GLY A 62 -4.17 16.41 -0.44
CA GLY A 62 -4.80 17.30 -1.43
C GLY A 62 -4.06 17.38 -2.76
N TYR A 63 -2.99 16.59 -2.94
CA TYR A 63 -2.18 16.56 -4.17
C TYR A 63 -2.12 15.14 -4.75
N PRO A 64 -3.25 14.57 -5.20
CA PRO A 64 -3.37 13.14 -5.53
C PRO A 64 -2.44 12.66 -6.65
N ALA A 65 -2.13 13.51 -7.62
CA ALA A 65 -1.16 13.19 -8.67
C ALA A 65 0.27 13.04 -8.11
N SER A 66 0.71 13.98 -7.27
CA SER A 66 2.01 13.96 -6.61
C SER A 66 2.14 12.77 -5.66
N GLU A 67 1.10 12.53 -4.85
CA GLU A 67 1.01 11.38 -3.95
C GLU A 67 1.14 10.07 -4.74
N THR A 68 0.44 9.94 -5.87
CA THR A 68 0.52 8.76 -6.73
C THR A 68 1.92 8.53 -7.30
N LEU A 69 2.55 9.57 -7.86
CA LEU A 69 3.90 9.46 -8.42
C LEU A 69 4.94 9.07 -7.35
N LEU A 70 4.82 9.63 -6.15
CA LEU A 70 5.68 9.28 -5.02
C LEU A 70 5.46 7.84 -4.56
N LEU A 71 4.21 7.39 -4.48
CA LEU A 71 3.89 5.98 -4.18
C LEU A 71 4.43 5.03 -5.25
N LEU A 72 4.33 5.38 -6.53
CA LEU A 72 4.92 4.61 -7.63
C LEU A 72 6.45 4.56 -7.53
N ALA A 73 7.10 5.66 -7.15
CA ALA A 73 8.55 5.67 -6.91
C ALA A 73 8.95 4.71 -5.78
N VAL A 74 8.15 4.63 -4.69
CA VAL A 74 8.37 3.64 -3.61
C VAL A 74 8.24 2.20 -4.11
N GLN A 75 7.26 1.92 -4.98
CA GLN A 75 7.06 0.60 -5.58
C GLN A 75 8.21 0.23 -6.52
N LEU A 76 8.65 1.17 -7.36
CA LEU A 76 9.80 0.97 -8.26
C LEU A 76 11.08 0.69 -7.46
N HIS A 77 11.36 1.50 -6.43
CA HIS A 77 12.52 1.28 -5.57
C HIS A 77 12.46 -0.09 -4.88
N THR A 78 11.27 -0.50 -4.43
CA THR A 78 11.07 -1.84 -3.85
C THR A 78 11.41 -2.92 -4.87
N TRP A 79 10.89 -2.82 -6.09
CA TRP A 79 11.21 -3.74 -7.20
C TRP A 79 12.73 -3.85 -7.45
N GLU A 80 13.43 -2.71 -7.52
CA GLU A 80 14.88 -2.68 -7.72
C GLU A 80 15.63 -3.44 -6.61
N THR A 81 15.18 -3.32 -5.36
CA THR A 81 15.81 -4.01 -4.22
C THR A 81 15.52 -5.51 -4.16
N ILE A 82 14.38 -5.97 -4.67
CA ILE A 82 13.99 -7.40 -4.63
C ILE A 82 14.38 -8.17 -5.90
N ARG A 83 14.78 -7.46 -6.96
CA ARG A 83 15.17 -8.05 -8.24
C ARG A 83 16.28 -9.09 -8.07
N ALA A 84 17.35 -8.78 -7.33
CA ALA A 84 18.46 -9.72 -7.13
C ALA A 84 18.02 -11.01 -6.40
N PRO A 85 17.32 -10.96 -5.25
CA PRO A 85 16.73 -12.14 -4.62
C PRO A 85 15.83 -12.99 -5.54
N LEU A 86 15.03 -12.34 -6.39
CA LEU A 86 14.18 -13.07 -7.35
C LEU A 86 15.02 -13.84 -8.37
N HIS A 87 16.10 -13.26 -8.89
CA HIS A 87 17.02 -13.92 -9.83
C HIS A 87 17.75 -15.11 -9.22
N THR A 88 17.95 -15.14 -7.89
CA THR A 88 18.52 -16.29 -7.19
C THR A 88 17.47 -17.36 -6.84
N GLY A 89 16.24 -17.25 -7.34
CA GLY A 89 15.15 -18.20 -7.06
C GLY A 89 14.50 -18.03 -5.69
N ARG A 90 14.83 -16.98 -4.94
CA ARG A 90 14.26 -16.76 -3.60
C ARG A 90 12.81 -16.31 -3.71
N THR A 91 11.93 -16.94 -2.93
CA THR A 91 10.52 -16.51 -2.87
C THR A 91 10.42 -15.15 -2.17
N VAL A 92 9.71 -14.22 -2.80
CA VAL A 92 9.39 -12.90 -2.23
C VAL A 92 7.90 -12.84 -1.92
N LEU A 93 7.56 -12.52 -0.67
CA LEU A 93 6.19 -12.23 -0.23
C LEU A 93 6.05 -10.73 0.00
N GLU A 94 5.12 -10.10 -0.71
CA GLU A 94 4.84 -8.67 -0.61
C GLU A 94 3.42 -8.43 -0.08
N GLY A 95 3.28 -7.45 0.82
CA GLY A 95 1.98 -6.92 1.20
C GLY A 95 1.71 -5.61 0.48
N ARG A 96 0.56 -5.52 -0.22
CA ARG A 96 0.08 -4.32 -0.92
C ARG A 96 1.10 -3.71 -1.90
N SER A 97 1.10 -4.27 -3.10
CA SER A 97 1.96 -3.87 -4.22
C SER A 97 1.36 -2.68 -4.99
N LEU A 98 1.80 -2.50 -6.23
CA LEU A 98 1.33 -1.48 -7.16
C LEU A 98 -0.20 -1.47 -7.33
N HIS A 99 -0.87 -2.63 -7.29
CA HIS A 99 -2.33 -2.70 -7.41
C HIS A 99 -3.06 -1.96 -6.29
N SER A 100 -2.53 -2.04 -5.06
CA SER A 100 -3.08 -1.27 -3.94
C SER A 100 -2.95 0.23 -4.18
N VAL A 101 -1.81 0.70 -4.71
CA VAL A 101 -1.63 2.13 -5.04
C VAL A 101 -2.70 2.58 -6.03
N VAL A 102 -2.92 1.82 -7.11
CA VAL A 102 -3.94 2.14 -8.12
C VAL A 102 -5.33 2.23 -7.52
N VAL A 103 -5.74 1.22 -6.74
CA VAL A 103 -7.09 1.17 -6.16
C VAL A 103 -7.32 2.29 -5.14
N TYR A 104 -6.36 2.53 -4.24
CA TYR A 104 -6.50 3.59 -3.23
C TYR A 104 -6.51 4.98 -3.85
N GLN A 105 -5.66 5.24 -4.84
CA GLN A 105 -5.62 6.53 -5.52
C GLN A 105 -6.84 6.75 -6.42
N ALA A 106 -7.33 5.71 -7.10
CA ALA A 106 -8.60 5.79 -7.82
C ALA A 106 -9.77 6.14 -6.88
N ALA A 107 -9.83 5.50 -5.69
CA ALA A 107 -10.85 5.79 -4.70
C ALA A 107 -10.72 7.21 -4.11
N ALA A 108 -9.50 7.73 -3.96
CA ALA A 108 -9.26 9.09 -3.49
C ALA A 108 -9.66 10.14 -4.55
N LEU A 109 -9.39 9.87 -5.82
CA LEU A 109 -9.76 10.74 -6.95
C LEU A 109 -11.25 10.69 -7.29
N HIS A 110 -11.89 9.55 -7.04
CA HIS A 110 -13.31 9.31 -7.33
C HIS A 110 -14.04 8.86 -6.07
N PRO A 111 -14.22 9.76 -5.07
CA PRO A 111 -15.01 9.43 -3.90
C PRO A 111 -16.43 9.07 -4.35
N ALA A 112 -16.98 7.99 -3.79
CA ALA A 112 -18.36 7.62 -4.06
C ALA A 112 -19.28 8.79 -3.70
N THR A 113 -20.00 9.34 -4.68
CA THR A 113 -21.09 10.27 -4.44
C THR A 113 -22.14 9.51 -3.63
N THR A 114 -22.17 9.75 -2.32
CA THR A 114 -23.27 9.26 -1.49
C THR A 114 -24.54 9.92 -2.05
N PRO A 115 -25.56 9.16 -2.50
CA PRO A 115 -26.82 9.77 -2.87
C PRO A 115 -27.33 10.54 -1.67
N ARG A 116 -27.58 11.85 -1.81
CA ARG A 116 -28.31 12.60 -0.79
C ARG A 116 -29.62 11.85 -0.54
N PRO A 117 -29.97 11.49 0.71
CA PRO A 117 -31.29 10.94 0.97
C PRO A 117 -32.30 11.95 0.44
N SER A 118 -33.10 11.53 -0.54
CA SER A 118 -34.20 12.32 -1.06
C SER A 118 -35.05 12.75 0.13
N SER A 119 -35.14 14.04 0.39
CA SER A 119 -36.10 14.59 1.33
C SER A 119 -37.47 14.05 0.94
N ARG A 120 -38.04 13.17 1.79
CA ARG A 120 -39.44 12.75 1.66
C ARG A 120 -40.29 14.03 1.60
N PRO A 121 -41.20 14.19 0.62
CA PRO A 121 -42.22 15.22 0.75
C PRO A 121 -43.04 14.91 2.01
N GLY A 122 -43.19 15.92 2.85
CA GLY A 122 -44.00 15.84 4.07
C GLY A 122 -45.48 15.55 3.77
N PRO A 123 -46.23 15.13 4.80
CA PRO A 123 -47.60 14.60 4.67
C PRO A 123 -48.59 15.57 4.03
#